data_AF-A0A934W247-F1
#
_entry.id   AF-A0A934W247-F1
#
_cell.length_a   1.000
_cell.length_b   1.000
_cell.length_c   1.000
_cell.angle_alpha   90.00
_cell.angle_beta   90.00
_cell.angle_gamma   90.00
#
_symmetry.space_group_name_H-M   'P 1'
#
loop_
_entity.id
_entity.type
_entity.pdbx_description
1 polymer ?
#
loop_
_entity_poly.entity_id
_entity_poly.type
_entity_poly.pdbx_seq_one_letter_code
_entity_poly.pdbx_strand_id
1 'polypeptide(L)'
;MRHLLWIILALLLLSATALIAAKTSLLDLRRDREWRPTEIATDSGLLDGVEVRLQSTRAVTTPAQEGRALLHLRLAVTGPLQAREGWINCRVTLTDPQGRVWAPVETELTDGAVRTLAADGQNNGRCNPLPYDAPGDGEAILSDSVFVVPVEVLTQLRLNVSGFGTRPRALSMPIRPALMTLQ
;
A
#
# COMPACT_ATOMS: atom_id res chain seq x y z
N MET A 1 52.31 -23.15 7.82
CA MET A 1 51.11 -23.08 8.70
C MET A 1 50.57 -21.66 8.87
N ARG A 2 51.41 -20.64 9.13
CA ARG A 2 50.95 -19.24 9.32
C ARG A 2 50.14 -18.67 8.15
N HIS A 3 50.56 -18.89 6.90
CA HIS A 3 49.81 -18.45 5.71
C HIS A 3 48.45 -19.15 5.56
N LEU A 4 48.36 -20.42 5.93
CA LEU A 4 47.11 -21.17 5.89
C LEU A 4 46.10 -20.63 6.91
N LEU A 5 46.58 -20.23 8.10
CA LEU A 5 45.77 -19.61 9.13
C LEU A 5 45.23 -18.23 8.70
N TRP A 6 46.03 -17.43 7.99
CA TRP A 6 45.58 -16.16 7.40
C TRP A 6 44.52 -16.35 6.31
N ILE A 7 44.68 -17.36 5.44
CA ILE A 7 43.69 -17.68 4.41
C ILE A 7 42.37 -18.12 5.03
N ILE A 8 42.42 -19.00 6.03
CA ILE A 8 41.22 -19.45 6.77
C ILE A 8 40.54 -18.25 7.44
N LEU A 9 41.31 -17.38 8.11
CA LEU A 9 40.76 -16.18 8.75
C LEU A 9 40.11 -15.23 7.73
N ALA A 10 40.76 -15.00 6.58
CA ALA A 10 40.21 -14.16 5.52
C ALA A 10 38.90 -14.74 4.95
N LEU A 11 38.84 -16.06 4.73
CA LEU A 11 37.63 -16.74 4.28
C LEU A 11 36.49 -16.68 5.31
N LEU A 12 36.81 -16.84 6.59
CA LEU A 12 35.81 -16.70 7.67
C LEU A 12 35.26 -15.28 7.74
N LEU A 13 36.12 -14.26 7.67
CA LEU A 13 35.71 -12.86 7.68
C LEU A 13 34.87 -12.52 6.44
N LEU A 14 35.28 -12.96 5.25
CA LEU A 14 34.51 -12.77 4.02
C LEU A 14 33.14 -13.44 4.08
N SER A 15 33.08 -14.66 4.62
CA SER A 15 31.82 -15.39 4.79
C SER A 15 30.90 -14.69 5.78
N ALA A 16 31.45 -14.21 6.90
CA ALA A 16 30.68 -13.48 7.91
C ALA A 16 30.10 -12.17 7.35
N THR A 17 30.88 -11.38 6.61
CA THR A 17 30.39 -10.13 6.01
C THR A 17 29.33 -10.39 4.95
N ALA A 18 29.53 -11.40 4.09
CA ALA A 18 28.55 -11.81 3.09
C ALA A 18 27.23 -12.26 3.73
N LEU A 19 27.28 -13.04 4.81
CA LEU A 19 26.08 -13.50 5.53
C LEU A 19 25.34 -12.33 6.21
N ILE A 20 26.07 -11.36 6.78
CA ILE A 20 25.46 -10.17 7.38
C ILE A 20 24.75 -9.35 6.29
N ALA A 21 25.42 -9.07 5.16
CA ALA A 21 24.83 -8.33 4.05
C ALA A 21 23.61 -9.05 3.45
N ALA A 22 23.70 -10.37 3.24
CA ALA A 22 22.59 -11.16 2.74
C ALA A 22 21.40 -11.13 3.71
N LYS A 23 21.66 -11.22 5.02
CA LYS A 23 20.61 -11.13 6.04
C LYS A 23 19.93 -9.77 6.04
N THR A 24 20.68 -8.66 5.98
CA THR A 24 20.11 -7.31 5.95
C THR A 24 19.27 -7.11 4.70
N SER A 25 19.79 -7.47 3.52
CA SER A 25 19.03 -7.38 2.27
C SER A 25 17.75 -8.22 2.29
N LEU A 26 17.79 -9.42 2.88
CA LEU A 26 16.59 -10.25 3.00
C LEU A 26 15.55 -9.65 3.96
N LEU A 27 16.00 -9.03 5.06
CA LEU A 27 15.11 -8.33 5.99
C LEU A 27 14.48 -7.10 5.33
N ASP A 28 15.25 -6.33 4.56
CA ASP A 28 14.74 -5.18 3.83
C ASP A 28 13.72 -5.61 2.77
N LEU A 29 14.04 -6.61 1.95
CA LEU A 29 13.10 -7.17 0.96
C LEU A 29 11.82 -7.72 1.58
N ARG A 30 11.89 -8.29 2.80
CA ARG A 30 10.71 -8.76 3.53
C ARG A 30 9.86 -7.60 4.03
N ARG A 31 10.47 -6.51 4.51
CA ARG A 31 9.74 -5.33 4.98
C ARG A 31 9.17 -4.52 3.83
N ASP A 32 9.79 -4.57 2.65
CA ASP A 32 9.45 -3.69 1.56
C ASP A 32 8.35 -4.23 0.63
N ARG A 33 7.81 -5.42 0.90
CA ARG A 33 6.80 -6.05 0.06
C ARG A 33 5.73 -6.82 0.83
N GLU A 34 4.55 -6.86 0.25
CA GLU A 34 3.35 -7.51 0.78
C GLU A 34 3.30 -8.98 0.33
N TRP A 35 4.25 -9.79 0.79
CA TRP A 35 4.40 -11.18 0.35
C TRP A 35 3.31 -12.14 0.86
N ARG A 36 2.56 -11.73 1.88
CA ARG A 36 1.54 -12.57 2.54
C ARG A 36 0.22 -11.80 2.66
N PRO A 37 -0.43 -11.47 1.54
CA PRO A 37 -1.73 -10.84 1.58
C PRO A 37 -2.75 -11.82 2.18
N THR A 38 -3.54 -11.35 3.14
CA THR A 38 -4.71 -12.05 3.64
C THR A 38 -5.91 -11.58 2.83
N GLU A 39 -6.47 -12.48 2.02
CA GLU A 39 -7.67 -12.18 1.27
C GLU A 39 -8.89 -12.08 2.19
N ILE A 40 -9.60 -10.97 2.07
CA ILE A 40 -10.89 -10.75 2.70
C ILE A 40 -11.95 -10.55 1.62
N ALA A 41 -13.17 -11.02 1.88
CA ALA A 41 -14.29 -10.92 0.94
C ALA A 41 -15.11 -9.62 1.12
N THR A 42 -14.87 -8.92 2.23
CA THR A 42 -15.54 -7.69 2.65
C THR A 42 -14.75 -6.45 2.25
N ASP A 43 -15.36 -5.28 2.43
CA ASP A 43 -14.75 -3.97 2.26
C ASP A 43 -13.96 -3.52 3.50
N SER A 44 -14.02 -4.25 4.62
CA SER A 44 -13.18 -3.99 5.80
C SER A 44 -12.47 -5.24 6.33
N GLY A 45 -11.32 -5.02 6.96
CA GLY A 45 -10.54 -6.05 7.64
C GLY A 45 -9.67 -5.51 8.77
N LEU A 46 -9.34 -6.38 9.72
CA LEU A 46 -8.48 -6.07 10.87
C LEU A 46 -7.10 -6.68 10.67
N LEU A 47 -6.05 -5.88 10.86
CA LEU A 47 -4.67 -6.36 10.86
C LEU A 47 -3.89 -5.64 11.96
N ASP A 48 -3.32 -6.42 12.88
CA ASP A 48 -2.53 -5.92 14.03
C ASP A 48 -3.22 -4.79 14.82
N GLY A 49 -4.51 -4.94 15.09
CA GLY A 49 -5.29 -3.98 15.88
C GLY A 49 -5.76 -2.74 15.10
N VAL A 50 -5.47 -2.64 13.81
CA VAL A 50 -5.98 -1.58 12.93
C VAL A 50 -7.01 -2.15 11.98
N GLU A 51 -8.22 -1.59 12.03
CA GLU A 51 -9.26 -1.84 11.04
C GLU A 51 -9.05 -0.91 9.85
N VAL A 52 -9.02 -1.49 8.65
CA VAL A 52 -9.01 -0.75 7.38
C VAL A 52 -10.33 -1.04 6.68
N ARG A 53 -11.04 0.01 6.29
CA ARG A 53 -12.30 -0.06 5.54
C ARG A 53 -12.20 0.74 4.25
N LEU A 54 -12.57 0.13 3.15
CA LEU A 54 -12.78 0.77 1.86
C LEU A 54 -14.08 1.55 1.88
N GLN A 55 -14.00 2.88 1.98
CA GLN A 55 -15.17 3.73 2.08
C GLN A 55 -15.80 4.03 0.72
N SER A 56 -14.97 4.27 -0.30
CA SER A 56 -15.47 4.49 -1.67
C SER A 56 -14.41 4.20 -2.72
N THR A 57 -14.87 3.85 -3.93
CA THR A 57 -14.03 3.69 -5.11
C THR A 57 -14.74 4.23 -6.34
N ARG A 58 -14.03 5.01 -7.15
CA ARG A 58 -14.54 5.60 -8.38
C ARG A 58 -13.47 5.49 -9.46
N ALA A 59 -13.86 5.12 -10.66
CA ALA A 59 -12.98 5.10 -11.81
C ALA A 59 -13.52 6.02 -12.89
N VAL A 60 -12.62 6.72 -13.58
CA VAL A 60 -12.98 7.58 -14.69
C VAL A 60 -12.11 7.26 -15.89
N THR A 61 -12.72 7.25 -17.07
CA THR A 61 -12.03 7.15 -18.36
C THR A 61 -12.18 8.47 -19.10
N THR A 62 -11.16 8.86 -19.85
CA THR A 62 -11.22 10.06 -20.72
C THR A 62 -10.96 9.66 -22.17
N PRO A 63 -11.58 10.35 -23.15
CA PRO A 63 -11.27 10.11 -24.56
C PRO A 63 -9.80 10.38 -24.91
N ALA A 64 -9.14 11.27 -24.17
CA ALA A 64 -7.73 11.62 -24.40
C ALA A 64 -6.75 10.50 -24.02
N GLN A 65 -7.14 9.56 -23.17
CA GLN A 65 -6.33 8.39 -22.77
C GLN A 65 -7.16 7.12 -22.85
N GLU A 66 -7.43 6.68 -24.08
CA GLU A 66 -8.15 5.43 -24.34
C GLU A 66 -7.45 4.24 -23.67
N GLY A 67 -8.24 3.34 -23.08
CA GLY A 67 -7.74 2.13 -22.41
C GLY A 67 -7.13 2.34 -21.02
N ARG A 68 -7.08 3.58 -20.51
CA ARG A 68 -6.66 3.87 -19.12
C ARG A 68 -7.81 4.48 -18.33
N ALA A 69 -7.85 4.13 -17.04
CA ALA A 69 -8.74 4.74 -16.08
C ALA A 69 -7.93 5.36 -14.94
N LEU A 70 -8.36 6.55 -14.50
CA LEU A 70 -7.99 7.11 -13.22
C LEU A 70 -8.92 6.53 -12.17
N LEU A 71 -8.37 5.83 -11.19
CA LEU A 71 -9.11 5.21 -10.11
C LEU A 71 -8.83 5.95 -8.81
N HIS A 72 -9.85 6.56 -8.24
CA HIS A 72 -9.85 7.11 -6.89
C HIS A 72 -10.36 6.08 -5.89
N LEU A 73 -9.71 6.04 -4.73
CA LEU A 73 -10.01 5.15 -3.64
C LEU A 73 -9.91 5.91 -2.32
N ARG A 74 -10.92 5.75 -1.46
CA ARG A 74 -10.92 6.28 -0.10
C ARG A 74 -10.92 5.17 0.93
N LEU A 75 -10.00 5.26 1.87
CA LEU A 75 -9.92 4.38 3.04
C LEU A 75 -10.31 5.12 4.30
N ALA A 76 -10.90 4.38 5.23
CA ALA A 76 -11.02 4.73 6.63
C ALA A 76 -10.15 3.76 7.43
N VAL A 77 -9.25 4.30 8.25
CA VAL A 77 -8.35 3.55 9.13
C VAL A 77 -8.71 3.87 10.56
N THR A 78 -9.02 2.84 11.35
CA THR A 78 -9.44 2.99 12.76
C THR A 78 -8.66 2.03 13.64
N GLY A 79 -8.26 2.48 14.82
CA GLY A 79 -7.58 1.64 15.81
C GLY A 79 -6.99 2.48 16.95
N PRO A 80 -6.58 1.81 18.05
CA PRO A 80 -5.91 2.50 19.14
C PRO A 80 -4.56 3.06 18.67
N LEU A 81 -4.13 4.17 19.27
CA LEU A 81 -2.88 4.86 18.93
C LEU A 81 -1.68 3.88 18.86
N GLN A 82 -1.55 3.01 19.86
CA GLN A 82 -0.47 2.02 19.94
C GLN A 82 -0.44 1.06 18.73
N ALA A 83 -1.61 0.67 18.21
CA ALA A 83 -1.67 -0.16 17.01
C ALA A 83 -1.28 0.65 15.76
N ARG A 84 -1.74 1.90 15.68
CA ARG A 84 -1.46 2.80 14.54
C ARG A 84 0.03 3.19 14.43
N GLU A 85 0.77 3.22 15.52
CA GLU A 85 2.24 3.36 15.53
C GLU A 85 2.96 2.29 14.72
N GLY A 86 2.47 1.05 14.77
CA GLY A 86 2.98 -0.04 13.93
C GLY A 86 2.67 0.13 12.44
N TRP A 87 1.80 1.06 12.08
CA TRP A 87 1.32 1.26 10.71
C TRP A 87 1.92 2.48 9.99
N ILE A 88 2.96 3.11 10.56
CA ILE A 88 3.74 4.12 9.85
C ILE A 88 4.17 3.64 8.45
N ASN A 89 4.39 4.58 7.53
CA ASN A 89 4.65 4.27 6.12
C ASN A 89 3.60 3.29 5.56
N CYS A 90 2.32 3.62 5.77
CA CYS A 90 1.22 2.87 5.22
C CYS A 90 1.35 2.81 3.70
N ARG A 91 1.16 1.61 3.16
CA ARG A 91 1.21 1.33 1.74
C ARG A 91 -0.17 0.90 1.27
N VAL A 92 -0.56 1.47 0.14
CA VAL A 92 -1.81 1.19 -0.55
C VAL A 92 -1.43 0.83 -1.97
N THR A 93 -1.69 -0.40 -2.41
CA THR A 93 -1.42 -0.84 -3.78
C THR A 93 -2.64 -1.52 -4.38
N LEU A 94 -2.71 -1.54 -5.71
CA LEU A 94 -3.68 -2.38 -6.41
C LEU A 94 -2.96 -3.55 -7.06
N THR A 95 -3.62 -4.70 -7.08
CA THR A 95 -3.13 -5.92 -7.72
C THR A 95 -4.21 -6.55 -8.58
N ASP A 96 -3.80 -7.30 -9.61
CA ASP A 96 -4.69 -8.11 -10.43
C ASP A 96 -4.38 -9.61 -10.29
N PRO A 97 -5.19 -10.50 -10.88
CA PRO A 97 -4.93 -11.95 -10.83
C PRO A 97 -3.63 -12.38 -11.54
N GLN A 98 -3.04 -11.52 -12.37
CA GLN A 98 -1.77 -11.76 -13.05
C GLN A 98 -0.57 -11.33 -12.20
N GLY A 99 -0.80 -10.77 -11.00
CA GLY A 99 0.24 -10.31 -10.09
C GLY A 99 0.88 -8.98 -10.49
N ARG A 100 0.26 -8.24 -11.43
CA ARG A 100 0.67 -6.85 -11.69
C ARG A 100 0.32 -5.99 -10.48
N VAL A 101 1.17 -5.00 -10.22
CA VAL A 101 1.02 -4.10 -9.06
C VAL A 101 1.01 -2.67 -9.53
N TRP A 102 0.04 -1.89 -9.07
CA TRP A 102 -0.04 -0.45 -9.27
C TRP A 102 0.14 0.28 -7.95
N ALA A 103 1.05 1.25 -7.94
CA ALA A 103 1.24 2.18 -6.84
C ALA A 103 0.38 3.43 -7.05
N PRO A 104 0.05 4.19 -5.99
CA PRO A 104 -0.65 5.45 -6.11
C PRO A 104 0.17 6.45 -6.92
N VAL A 105 -0.52 7.32 -7.65
CA VAL A 105 0.08 8.46 -8.33
C VAL A 105 0.42 9.52 -7.29
N GLU A 106 1.70 9.83 -7.19
CA GLU A 106 2.24 10.77 -6.22
C GLU A 106 2.83 11.99 -6.93
N THR A 107 1.97 12.83 -7.50
CA THR A 107 2.37 14.04 -8.23
C THR A 107 1.68 15.28 -7.66
N GLU A 108 2.10 16.46 -8.09
CA GLU A 108 1.43 17.73 -7.75
C GLU A 108 -0.04 17.75 -8.20
N LEU A 109 -0.38 16.99 -9.24
CA LEU A 109 -1.73 16.89 -9.79
C LEU A 109 -2.66 15.96 -8.98
N THR A 110 -2.12 15.18 -8.05
CA THR A 110 -2.91 14.21 -7.27
C THR A 110 -4.00 14.90 -6.46
N ASP A 111 -3.75 16.10 -5.91
CA ASP A 111 -4.78 16.85 -5.17
C ASP A 111 -5.98 17.22 -6.06
N GLY A 112 -5.71 17.78 -7.24
CA GLY A 112 -6.76 18.10 -8.21
C GLY A 112 -7.56 16.87 -8.62
N ALA A 113 -6.87 15.75 -8.91
CA ALA A 113 -7.53 14.49 -9.26
C ALA A 113 -8.43 13.97 -8.14
N VAL A 114 -7.97 14.00 -6.88
CA VAL A 114 -8.79 13.59 -5.73
C VAL A 114 -10.00 14.50 -5.60
N ARG A 115 -9.84 15.82 -5.63
CA ARG A 115 -10.96 16.77 -5.49
C ARG A 115 -12.00 16.62 -6.60
N THR A 116 -11.60 16.24 -7.82
CA THR A 116 -12.52 15.98 -8.92
C THR A 116 -13.27 14.65 -8.76
N LEU A 117 -12.61 13.61 -8.24
CA LEU A 117 -13.17 12.26 -8.21
C LEU A 117 -13.91 11.94 -6.91
N ALA A 118 -13.43 12.46 -5.78
CA ALA A 118 -14.02 12.25 -4.47
C ALA A 118 -15.46 12.77 -4.42
N ALA A 119 -16.34 12.02 -3.76
CA ALA A 119 -17.76 12.35 -3.67
C ALA A 119 -18.04 13.70 -3.00
N ASP A 120 -17.19 14.07 -2.04
CA ASP A 120 -17.27 15.30 -1.26
C ASP A 120 -16.29 16.37 -1.75
N GLY A 121 -15.51 16.09 -2.79
CA GLY A 121 -14.47 16.98 -3.31
C GLY A 121 -13.34 17.27 -2.32
N GLN A 122 -13.22 16.51 -1.23
CA GLN A 122 -12.16 16.69 -0.24
C GLN A 122 -11.00 15.73 -0.49
N ASN A 123 -9.79 16.18 -0.19
CA ASN A 123 -8.60 15.36 -0.15
C ASN A 123 -8.17 15.16 1.30
N ASN A 124 -8.27 13.93 1.79
CA ASN A 124 -7.90 13.56 3.16
C ASN A 124 -6.42 13.16 3.28
N GLY A 125 -5.62 13.47 2.27
CA GLY A 125 -4.21 13.14 2.22
C GLY A 125 -3.98 11.66 1.92
N ARG A 126 -2.70 11.29 1.89
CA ARG A 126 -2.27 9.91 1.63
C ARG A 126 -2.54 9.03 2.83
N CYS A 127 -2.44 7.71 2.66
CA CYS A 127 -2.54 6.80 3.80
C CYS A 127 -1.48 7.14 4.84
N ASN A 128 -1.92 7.72 5.95
CA ASN A 128 -1.12 8.02 7.11
C ASN A 128 -1.98 7.73 8.34
N PRO A 129 -1.73 6.63 9.08
CA PRO A 129 -2.49 6.29 10.27
C PRO A 129 -2.06 7.10 11.51
N LEU A 130 -1.06 7.97 11.36
CA LEU A 130 -0.58 8.92 12.37
C LEU A 130 -0.37 10.31 11.74
N PRO A 131 -1.41 10.98 11.25
CA PRO A 131 -1.29 12.38 10.86
C PRO A 131 -0.99 13.25 12.08
N TYR A 132 -0.48 14.45 11.86
CA TYR A 132 -0.10 15.36 12.95
C TYR A 132 -1.29 15.69 13.86
N ASP A 133 -2.48 15.79 13.28
CA ASP A 133 -3.78 16.03 13.90
C ASP A 133 -4.59 14.74 14.03
N ALA A 134 -3.92 13.60 14.30
CA ALA A 134 -4.58 12.32 14.45
C ALA A 134 -5.73 12.40 15.48
N PRO A 135 -6.93 11.92 15.12
CA PRO A 135 -8.04 11.91 16.04
C PRO A 135 -7.81 10.88 17.17
N GLY A 136 -8.71 10.90 18.15
CA GLY A 136 -8.67 10.00 19.31
C GLY A 136 -8.82 8.52 18.94
N ASP A 137 -8.67 7.66 19.94
CA ASP A 137 -8.83 6.22 19.75
C ASP A 137 -10.24 5.87 19.26
N GLY A 138 -10.30 5.00 18.24
CA GLY A 138 -11.57 4.54 17.65
C GLY A 138 -12.18 5.48 16.62
N GLU A 139 -11.64 6.68 16.42
CA GLU A 139 -12.03 7.56 15.33
C GLU A 139 -11.36 7.15 14.01
N ALA A 140 -12.05 7.38 12.90
CA ALA A 140 -11.57 7.02 11.58
C ALA A 140 -10.67 8.12 11.00
N ILE A 141 -9.48 7.72 10.57
CA ILE A 141 -8.58 8.54 9.76
C ILE A 141 -8.87 8.21 8.30
N LEU A 142 -9.30 9.23 7.55
CA LEU A 142 -9.56 9.08 6.14
C LEU A 142 -8.27 9.26 5.34
N SER A 143 -8.16 8.56 4.22
CA SER A 143 -7.10 8.80 3.25
C SER A 143 -7.60 8.53 1.84
N ASP A 144 -7.03 9.27 0.90
CA ASP A 144 -7.35 9.21 -0.52
C ASP A 144 -6.12 8.74 -1.30
N SER A 145 -6.37 7.94 -2.34
CA SER A 145 -5.33 7.48 -3.26
C SER A 145 -5.90 7.46 -4.67
N VAL A 146 -5.05 7.84 -5.63
CA VAL A 146 -5.39 7.83 -7.05
C VAL A 146 -4.43 6.90 -7.78
N PHE A 147 -4.94 6.10 -8.71
CA PHE A 147 -4.17 5.15 -9.50
C PHE A 147 -4.45 5.36 -10.98
N VAL A 148 -3.49 5.01 -11.83
CA VAL A 148 -3.71 4.86 -13.28
C VAL A 148 -3.65 3.38 -13.60
N VAL A 149 -4.76 2.81 -14.02
CA VAL A 149 -4.89 1.37 -14.31
C VAL A 149 -5.44 1.16 -15.72
N PRO A 150 -5.13 0.03 -16.37
CA PRO A 150 -5.84 -0.37 -17.59
C PRO A 150 -7.34 -0.57 -17.34
N VAL A 151 -8.20 -0.21 -18.29
CA VAL A 151 -9.66 -0.38 -18.15
C VAL A 151 -10.04 -1.85 -18.05
N GLU A 152 -9.34 -2.72 -18.76
CA GLU A 152 -9.62 -4.15 -18.84
C GLU A 152 -9.44 -4.90 -17.51
N VAL A 153 -8.70 -4.32 -16.56
CA VAL A 153 -8.52 -4.94 -15.23
C VAL A 153 -9.44 -4.41 -14.15
N LEU A 154 -10.19 -3.32 -14.38
CA LEU A 154 -10.91 -2.60 -13.33
C LEU A 154 -11.81 -3.47 -12.45
N THR A 155 -12.41 -4.53 -13.03
CA THR A 155 -13.33 -5.44 -12.34
C THR A 155 -12.63 -6.59 -11.61
N GLN A 156 -11.32 -6.74 -11.79
CA GLN A 156 -10.50 -7.82 -11.23
C GLN A 156 -9.49 -7.31 -10.20
N LEU A 157 -9.48 -6.00 -9.93
CA LEU A 157 -8.52 -5.40 -9.02
C LEU A 157 -8.83 -5.78 -7.56
N ARG A 158 -7.75 -6.00 -6.83
CA ARG A 158 -7.75 -6.10 -5.37
C ARG A 158 -6.89 -4.99 -4.81
N LEU A 159 -7.40 -4.34 -3.77
CA LEU A 159 -6.69 -3.38 -2.96
C LEU A 159 -5.87 -4.14 -1.92
N ASN A 160 -4.57 -3.87 -1.86
CA ASN A 160 -3.71 -4.30 -0.78
C ASN A 160 -3.35 -3.10 0.11
N VAL A 161 -3.48 -3.29 1.43
CA VAL A 161 -3.12 -2.28 2.43
C VAL A 161 -2.25 -2.89 3.52
N SER A 162 -1.16 -2.21 3.84
CA SER A 162 -0.23 -2.63 4.89
C SER A 162 0.46 -1.46 5.57
N GLY A 163 1.03 -1.69 6.75
CA GLY A 163 1.87 -0.76 7.49
C GLY A 163 3.31 -1.28 7.55
N PHE A 164 4.26 -0.44 7.98
CA PHE A 164 5.65 -0.88 8.15
C PHE A 164 5.80 -2.07 9.11
N GLY A 165 5.12 -2.04 10.25
CA GLY A 165 5.16 -3.09 11.27
C GLY A 165 4.36 -4.34 10.93
N THR A 166 3.44 -4.26 9.95
CA THR A 166 2.62 -5.42 9.54
C THR A 166 3.22 -6.19 8.37
N ARG A 167 4.02 -5.52 7.52
CA ARG A 167 4.72 -6.17 6.41
C ARG A 167 5.66 -7.28 6.90
N PRO A 168 5.67 -8.46 6.24
CA PRO A 168 5.19 -8.71 4.88
C PRO A 168 3.69 -9.05 4.73
N ARG A 169 2.89 -8.97 5.80
CA ARG A 169 1.44 -9.18 5.71
C ARG A 169 0.75 -7.93 5.18
N ALA A 170 -0.38 -8.13 4.54
CA ALA A 170 -1.27 -7.07 4.08
C ALA A 170 -2.72 -7.56 4.13
N LEU A 171 -3.67 -6.65 4.19
CA LEU A 171 -5.07 -6.96 3.88
C LEU A 171 -5.24 -6.85 2.37
N SER A 172 -5.91 -7.83 1.75
CA SER A 172 -6.25 -7.80 0.33
C SER A 172 -7.75 -7.90 0.15
N MET A 173 -8.39 -6.83 -0.34
CA MET A 173 -9.84 -6.73 -0.49
C MET A 173 -10.24 -6.50 -1.95
N PRO A 174 -11.35 -7.09 -2.43
CA PRO A 174 -11.84 -6.81 -3.76
C PRO A 174 -12.28 -5.34 -3.87
N ILE A 175 -12.00 -4.71 -5.00
CA ILE A 175 -12.56 -3.38 -5.30
C ILE A 175 -13.48 -3.45 -6.51
N ARG A 176 -14.55 -2.66 -6.49
CA ARG A 176 -15.52 -2.55 -7.58
C ARG A 176 -15.77 -1.08 -7.85
N PRO A 177 -14.87 -0.42 -8.60
CA PRO A 177 -14.98 1.00 -8.83
C PRO A 177 -16.21 1.34 -9.66
N ALA A 178 -16.96 2.36 -9.22
CA ALA A 178 -18.03 2.93 -10.02
C ALA A 178 -17.42 3.66 -11.22
N LEU A 179 -17.70 3.18 -12.43
CA LEU A 179 -17.23 3.78 -13.68
C LEU A 179 -18.02 5.05 -14.00
N MET A 180 -17.28 6.13 -14.23
CA MET A 180 -17.78 7.42 -14.67
C MET A 180 -17.16 7.78 -16.00
N THR A 181 -17.94 8.40 -16.89
CA THR A 181 -17.41 8.99 -18.12
C THR A 181 -17.41 10.50 -17.93
N LEU A 182 -16.24 11.13 -17.99
CA LEU A 182 -16.17 12.59 -18.08
C LEU A 182 -16.57 12.98 -19.50
N GLN A 183 -17.65 13.74 -19.62
CA GLN A 183 -18.09 14.36 -20.87
C GLN A 183 -17.31 15.64 -21.14
#